data_AF-A0A2W7AIU3-F1
#
_entry.id   AF-A0A2W7AIU3-F1
#
_cell.length_a   1.000
_cell.length_b   1.000
_cell.length_c   1.000
_cell.angle_alpha   90.00
_cell.angle_beta   90.00
_cell.angle_gamma   90.00
#
_symmetry.space_group_name_H-M   'P 1'
#
loop_
_entity.id
_entity.type
_entity.pdbx_description
1 polymer ?
#
loop_
_entity_poly.entity_id
_entity_poly.type
_entity_poly.pdbx_seq_one_letter_code
_entity_poly.pdbx_strand_id
1 'polypeptide(L)' 'MQFYLQPPSAWLPTAQAAQLLGLSPEQLRRLRRKGLFKVGHHCRDTSFPNSGLSRWQWHVVRCGQALAVPPEKRGIPCP' A
#
# COMPACT_ATOMS: atom_id res chain seq x y z
N MET A 1 -6.60 -7.66 27.56
CA MET A 1 -7.14 -8.49 26.47
C MET A 1 -7.06 -7.68 25.19
N GLN A 2 -6.10 -7.99 24.31
CA GLN A 2 -5.95 -7.33 23.01
C GLN A 2 -6.89 -8.02 22.03
N PHE A 3 -8.01 -7.38 21.71
CA PHE A 3 -8.85 -7.79 20.60
C PHE A 3 -8.12 -7.43 19.30
N TYR A 4 -7.44 -8.40 18.69
CA TYR A 4 -7.12 -8.31 17.26
C TYR A 4 -8.43 -8.47 16.50
N LEU A 5 -9.22 -7.40 16.46
CA LEU A 5 -10.27 -7.26 15.46
C LEU A 5 -9.56 -7.31 14.12
N GLN A 6 -9.55 -8.47 13.45
CA GLN A 6 -9.18 -8.51 12.05
C GLN A 6 -10.16 -7.58 11.32
N PRO A 7 -9.71 -6.46 10.74
CA PRO A 7 -10.65 -5.53 10.15
C PRO A 7 -11.21 -6.15 8.87
N PRO A 8 -12.53 -6.04 8.64
CA PRO A 8 -13.17 -6.46 7.40
C PRO A 8 -12.55 -5.64 6.26
N SER A 9 -11.90 -6.33 5.32
CA SER A 9 -11.24 -5.74 4.15
C SER A 9 -10.11 -4.75 4.49
N ALA A 10 -8.87 -5.22 4.59
CA ALA A 10 -7.65 -4.43 4.87
C ALA A 10 -7.27 -3.39 3.80
N TRP A 11 -8.19 -3.01 2.91
CA TRP A 11 -8.05 -2.02 1.85
C TRP A 11 -8.44 -0.64 2.35
N LEU A 12 -7.46 0.21 2.61
CA LEU A 12 -7.66 1.55 3.16
C LEU A 12 -7.23 2.65 2.17
N PRO A 13 -7.84 3.84 2.22
CA PRO A 13 -7.40 4.99 1.44
C PRO A 13 -5.97 5.39 1.82
N THR A 14 -5.29 6.07 0.89
CA THR A 14 -3.87 6.43 1.01
C THR A 14 -3.50 7.08 2.35
N ALA A 15 -4.31 8.02 2.86
CA ALA A 15 -4.01 8.70 4.13
C ALA A 15 -4.02 7.75 5.33
N GLN A 16 -5.06 6.92 5.45
CA GLN A 16 -5.19 5.95 6.55
C GLN A 16 -4.15 4.84 6.45
N ALA A 17 -3.92 4.32 5.24
CA ALA A 17 -2.90 3.29 5.02
C ALA A 17 -1.50 3.81 5.35
N ALA A 18 -1.19 5.06 5.01
CA ALA A 18 0.07 5.71 5.34
C ALA A 18 0.28 5.80 6.86
N GLN A 19 -0.74 6.26 7.58
CA GLN A 19 -0.70 6.33 9.04
C GLN A 19 -0.47 4.95 9.69
N LEU A 20 -1.17 3.91 9.25
CA LEU A 20 -1.01 2.56 9.82
C LEU A 20 0.33 1.90 9.47
N LEU A 21 0.93 2.26 8.33
CA LEU A 21 2.24 1.75 7.91
C LEU A 21 3.40 2.58 8.47
N GLY A 22 3.13 3.67 9.19
CA GLY A 22 4.17 4.59 9.66
C GLY A 22 4.89 5.32 8.54
N LEU A 23 4.20 5.60 7.43
CA LEU A 23 4.75 6.27 6.24
C LEU A 23 3.97 7.54 5.92
N SER A 24 4.56 8.42 5.12
CA SER A 24 3.84 9.56 4.52
C SER A 24 3.08 9.13 3.25
N PRO A 25 1.96 9.78 2.90
CA PRO A 25 1.25 9.53 1.65
C PRO A 25 2.11 9.67 0.39
N GLU A 26 3.11 10.56 0.35
CA GLU A 26 4.04 10.62 -0.79
C GLU A 26 5.01 9.44 -0.82
N GLN A 27 5.51 9.00 0.34
CA GLN A 27 6.41 7.84 0.43
C GLN A 27 5.71 6.60 -0.10
N LEU A 28 4.45 6.41 0.27
CA LEU A 28 3.62 5.29 -0.17
C LEU A 28 3.45 5.28 -1.69
N ARG A 29 3.16 6.45 -2.29
CA ARG A 29 3.12 6.64 -3.76
C ARG A 29 4.48 6.45 -4.42
N ARG A 30 5.58 6.86 -3.78
CA ARG A 30 6.96 6.67 -4.28
C ARG A 30 7.35 5.19 -4.28
N LEU A 31 7.04 4.45 -3.22
CA LEU A 31 7.32 3.01 -3.11
C LEU A 31 6.57 2.19 -4.17
N ARG A 32 5.32 2.54 -4.47
CA ARG A 32 4.60 1.97 -5.62
C ARG A 32 5.30 2.27 -6.94
N ARG A 33 5.70 3.52 -7.18
CA ARG A 33 6.44 3.90 -8.39
C ARG A 33 7.79 3.18 -8.52
N LYS A 34 8.43 2.85 -7.39
CA LYS A 34 9.65 2.04 -7.34
C LYS A 34 9.42 0.53 -7.50
N GLY A 35 8.18 0.08 -7.67
CA GLY A 35 7.85 -1.35 -7.85
C GLY A 35 7.75 -2.17 -6.57
N LEU A 36 7.91 -1.57 -5.37
CA LEU A 36 7.70 -2.29 -4.10
C LEU A 36 6.24 -2.76 -3.97
N PHE A 37 5.31 -1.87 -4.31
CA PHE A 37 3.88 -2.15 -4.26
C PHE A 37 3.34 -2.41 -5.67
N LYS A 38 2.63 -3.53 -5.85
CA LYS A 38 2.09 -4.00 -7.12
C LYS A 38 0.61 -3.67 -7.19
N VAL A 39 0.14 -3.13 -8.33
CA VAL A 39 -1.28 -2.87 -8.57
C VAL A 39 -2.01 -4.21 -8.67
N GLY A 40 -3.22 -4.31 -8.12
CA GLY A 40 -4.01 -5.54 -8.00
C GLY A 40 -3.64 -6.42 -6.79
N HIS A 41 -2.42 -6.30 -6.26
CA HIS A 41 -1.97 -7.08 -5.09
C HIS A 41 -1.83 -6.24 -3.81
N HIS A 42 -1.02 -5.19 -3.87
CA HIS A 42 -0.73 -4.28 -2.75
C HIS A 42 -1.62 -3.04 -2.77
N CYS A 43 -1.96 -2.57 -3.96
CA CYS A 43 -2.76 -1.36 -4.16
C CYS A 43 -3.76 -1.57 -5.30
N ARG A 44 -4.88 -0.84 -5.27
CA ARG A 44 -5.88 -0.83 -6.34
C ARG A 44 -6.38 0.58 -6.55
N ASP A 45 -6.66 0.91 -7.81
CA ASP A 45 -7.37 2.13 -8.15
C ASP A 45 -8.87 1.83 -8.07
N THR A 46 -9.61 2.62 -7.30
CA THR A 46 -11.07 2.54 -7.16
C THR A 46 -11.74 3.81 -7.67
N SER A 47 -11.06 4.58 -8.51
CA SER A 47 -11.67 5.71 -9.21
C SER A 47 -12.68 5.21 -10.23
N PHE A 48 -13.75 5.99 -10.41
CA PHE A 48 -14.66 5.77 -11.51
C PHE A 48 -13.96 6.17 -12.82
N PRO A 49 -14.23 5.45 -13.92
CA PRO A 49 -13.77 5.90 -15.23
C PRO A 49 -14.26 7.34 -15.47
N ASN A 50 -13.39 8.20 -15.99
CA ASN A 50 -13.59 9.63 -16.24
C ASN A 50 -13.73 10.58 -15.03
N SER A 51 -13.49 10.12 -13.80
CA SER A 51 -13.57 11.02 -12.63
C SER A 51 -12.39 12.01 -12.49
N GLY A 52 -11.30 11.84 -13.26
CA GLY A 52 -10.09 12.67 -13.19
C GLY A 52 -9.30 12.56 -11.87
N LEU A 53 -9.85 11.88 -10.85
CA LEU A 53 -9.29 11.77 -9.50
C LEU A 53 -9.05 10.31 -9.15
N SER A 54 -7.79 9.86 -9.22
CA SER A 54 -7.41 8.52 -8.79
C SER A 54 -7.63 8.33 -7.28
N ARG A 55 -8.55 7.43 -6.91
CA ARG A 55 -8.76 7.00 -5.52
C ARG A 55 -8.01 5.69 -5.30
N TRP A 56 -6.80 5.79 -4.77
CA TRP A 56 -6.01 4.62 -4.43
C TRP A 56 -6.41 4.04 -3.09
N GLN A 57 -6.65 2.73 -3.07
CA GLN A 57 -6.75 1.92 -1.87
C GLN A 57 -5.54 0.98 -1.74
N TRP A 58 -5.15 0.71 -0.50
CA TRP A 58 -3.93 -0.02 -0.16
C TRP A 58 -4.23 -1.12 0.84
N HIS A 59 -3.69 -2.30 0.58
CA HIS A 59 -3.83 -3.43 1.47
C HIS A 59 -2.76 -3.37 2.56
N VAL A 60 -3.12 -2.88 3.75
CA VAL A 60 -2.16 -2.56 4.82
C VAL A 60 -1.32 -3.77 5.22
N VAL A 61 -1.94 -4.93 5.41
CA VAL A 61 -1.22 -6.16 5.79
C VAL A 61 -0.14 -6.54 4.76
N ARG A 62 -0.50 -6.61 3.48
CA ARG A 62 0.43 -6.97 2.39
C ARG A 62 1.51 -5.90 2.20
N CYS A 63 1.16 -4.62 2.33
CA CYS A 63 2.14 -3.54 2.28
C CYS A 63 3.13 -3.63 3.44
N GLY A 64 2.66 -3.93 4.65
CA GLY A 64 3.49 -4.17 5.83
C GLY A 64 4.44 -5.36 5.64
N GLN A 65 3.94 -6.47 5.08
CA GLN A 65 4.78 -7.62 4.73
C GLN A 65 5.87 -7.25 3.72
N ALA A 66 5.53 -6.51 2.65
CA ALA A 66 6.50 -6.06 1.66
C ALA A 66 7.56 -5.12 2.26
N LEU A 67 7.19 -4.28 3.24
CA LEU A 67 8.09 -3.41 3.97
C LEU A 67 9.01 -4.19 4.92
N ALA A 68 8.54 -5.30 5.48
CA ALA A 68 9.34 -6.17 6.36
C ALA A 68 10.40 -6.98 5.60
N VAL A 69 10.19 -7.27 4.30
CA VAL A 69 11.21 -7.94 3.48
C VAL A 69 12.42 -7.01 3.30
N PRO A 70 13.67 -7.41 3.63
CA PRO A 70 14.85 -6.57 3.43
C PRO A 70 15.06 -6.22 1.95
N PRO A 71 15.57 -5.02 1.62
CA PRO A 71 15.75 -4.56 0.24
C PRO A 71 16.55 -5.51 -0.64
N GLU A 72 17.52 -6.22 -0.08
CA GLU A 72 18.39 -7.21 -0.75
C GLU A 72 17.62 -8.40 -1.34
N LYS A 73 16.46 -8.74 -0.78
CA LYS A 73 15.59 -9.83 -1.26
C LYS A 73 14.40 -9.32 -2.07
N ARG A 74 14.20 -8.00 -2.13
CA ARG A 74 13.21 -7.41 -3.00
C ARG A 74 13.82 -7.47 -4.39
N GLY A 75 13.27 -8.29 -5.28
CA GLY A 75 13.65 -8.33 -6.71
C GLY A 75 13.29 -7.03 -7.44
N ILE A 76 13.55 -5.89 -6.83
CA ILE A 76 13.49 -4.57 -7.43
C ILE A 76 14.79 -4.46 -8.22
N PRO A 77 14.74 -4.39 -9.55
CA PRO A 77 15.94 -4.09 -10.32
C PRO A 77 16.48 -2.75 -9.84
N CYS A 78 17.74 -2.76 -9.41
CA CYS A 78 18.54 -1.56 -9.21
C CYS A 78 18.48 -0.75 -10.52
N PRO A 79 18.23 0.57 -10.50
CA PRO A 79 18.39 1.39 -11.70
C PRO A 79 19.85 1.39 -12.18
#